data_AF-A0RUX8-F1
#
_entry.id   AF-A0RUX8-F1
#
_cell.length_a   1.000
_cell.length_b   1.000
_cell.length_c   1.000
_cell.angle_alpha   90.00
_cell.angle_beta   90.00
_cell.angle_gamma   90.00
#
_symmetry.space_group_name_H-M   'P 1'
#
loop_
_entity.id
_entity.type
_entity.pdbx_description
1 polymer ?
#
loop_
_entity_poly.entity_id
_entity_poly.type
_entity_poly.pdbx_seq_one_letter_code
_entity_poly.pdbx_strand_id
1 'polypeptide(L)'
;MQRPTKQAGFIPFRKGPFVPAQKSKNQGADWTVQLVIQILQYEFLGPVKLSEWGPPMEKLVYMVMARDKDVFNMIYVGECEKTDKGDYFTSNEAFKCWMKKARTEDALYLCILPMFDREAQDRKRVVDKIVYKYNPPCN
;
A
#
# COMPACT_ATOMS: atom_id res chain seq x y z
N MET A 1 41.14 13.57 -73.96
CA MET A 1 41.17 12.33 -73.15
C MET A 1 41.06 12.72 -71.68
N GLN A 2 40.10 12.09 -70.98
CA GLN A 2 39.83 12.18 -69.53
C GLN A 2 39.55 13.57 -68.92
N ARG A 3 38.27 13.85 -68.59
CA ARG A 3 37.84 14.23 -67.23
C ARG A 3 36.39 13.78 -67.01
N PRO A 4 36.11 12.93 -66.01
CA PRO A 4 34.76 12.54 -65.67
C PRO A 4 34.06 13.60 -64.81
N THR A 5 32.75 13.56 -64.94
CA THR A 5 31.67 14.32 -64.32
C THR A 5 31.74 14.31 -62.79
N LYS A 6 31.55 15.48 -62.15
CA LYS A 6 31.28 15.58 -60.70
C LYS A 6 29.95 14.88 -60.39
N GLN A 7 29.99 13.71 -59.77
CA GLN A 7 28.84 13.15 -59.07
C GLN A 7 28.89 13.63 -57.62
N ALA A 8 27.85 14.34 -57.21
CA ALA A 8 27.60 14.69 -55.82
C ALA A 8 27.31 13.40 -55.04
N GLY A 9 28.00 13.22 -53.90
CA GLY A 9 27.88 12.06 -53.06
C GLY A 9 26.46 11.90 -52.50
N PHE A 10 25.85 10.75 -52.80
CA PHE A 10 24.70 10.22 -52.08
C PHE A 10 25.22 9.61 -50.77
N ILE A 11 24.99 10.27 -49.63
CA ILE A 11 25.16 9.66 -48.31
C ILE A 11 23.83 8.97 -47.99
N PRO A 12 23.77 7.63 -47.87
CA PRO A 12 22.55 6.97 -47.44
C PRO A 12 22.28 7.28 -45.97
N PHE A 13 21.12 7.89 -45.70
CA PHE A 13 20.53 7.99 -44.37
C PHE A 13 20.44 6.58 -43.77
N ARG A 14 21.27 6.28 -42.77
CA ARG A 14 21.10 5.10 -41.92
C ARG A 14 19.79 5.28 -41.15
N LYS A 15 18.75 4.56 -41.56
CA LYS A 15 17.58 4.28 -40.70
C LYS A 15 18.08 3.39 -39.56
N GLY A 16 18.49 4.01 -38.46
CA GLY A 16 18.65 3.29 -37.19
C GLY A 16 17.30 2.71 -36.77
N PRO A 17 17.28 1.55 -36.07
CA PRO A 17 16.03 0.98 -35.60
C PRO A 17 15.34 1.97 -34.66
N PHE A 18 14.09 2.27 -34.98
CA PHE A 18 13.16 2.96 -34.10
C PHE A 18 12.99 2.09 -32.85
N VAL A 19 13.64 2.48 -31.76
CA VAL A 19 13.40 1.90 -30.43
C VAL A 19 12.10 2.50 -29.92
N PRO A 20 11.03 1.71 -29.74
CA PRO A 20 9.84 2.22 -29.07
C PRO A 20 10.23 2.55 -27.62
N ALA A 21 9.94 3.78 -27.19
CA ALA A 21 9.98 4.16 -25.79
C ALA A 21 8.98 3.28 -25.02
N GLN A 22 9.46 2.21 -24.40
CA GLN A 22 8.65 1.38 -23.53
C GLN A 22 8.49 2.07 -22.17
N LYS A 23 7.21 2.28 -21.84
CA LYS A 23 6.66 2.93 -20.66
C LYS A 23 7.34 2.47 -19.38
N SER A 24 7.84 3.46 -18.63
CA SER A 24 8.00 3.40 -17.18
C SER A 24 6.64 3.10 -16.52
N LYS A 25 6.64 2.11 -15.61
CA LYS A 25 6.02 2.11 -14.26
C LYS A 25 5.79 0.68 -13.78
N ASN A 26 6.86 -0.04 -13.43
CA ASN A 26 6.78 -1.00 -12.34
C ASN A 26 7.20 -0.25 -11.07
N GLN A 27 6.24 0.49 -10.50
CA GLN A 27 6.37 0.97 -9.12
C GLN A 27 5.99 -0.22 -8.24
N GLY A 28 6.99 -1.07 -7.95
CA GLY A 28 6.97 -1.76 -6.66
C GLY A 28 6.91 -0.65 -5.62
N ALA A 29 5.96 -0.75 -4.69
CA ALA A 29 5.84 0.19 -3.59
C ALA A 29 7.24 0.35 -2.96
N ASP A 30 7.77 1.56 -3.04
CA ASP A 30 9.06 1.90 -2.47
C ASP A 30 8.88 1.99 -0.95
N TRP A 31 9.16 0.90 -0.25
CA TRP A 31 9.01 0.77 1.20
C TRP A 31 10.05 1.56 2.01
N THR A 32 10.83 2.45 1.39
CA THR A 32 12.09 2.96 1.95
C THR A 32 11.97 3.88 3.17
N VAL A 33 10.77 4.28 3.60
CA VAL A 33 10.59 4.88 4.93
C VAL A 33 9.26 4.43 5.55
N GLN A 34 9.17 3.18 6.01
CA GLN A 34 8.07 2.80 6.88
C GLN A 34 8.26 3.45 8.25
N LEU A 35 7.38 4.40 8.58
CA LEU A 35 7.18 4.82 9.96
C LEU A 35 6.75 3.59 10.77
N VAL A 36 7.27 3.48 11.99
CA VAL A 36 6.89 2.43 12.94
C VAL A 36 6.18 3.12 14.09
N ILE A 37 5.02 2.59 14.47
CA ILE A 37 4.28 3.03 15.65
C ILE A 37 4.22 1.91 16.68
N GLN A 38 4.36 2.28 17.95
CA GLN A 38 4.31 1.32 19.05
C GLN A 38 2.89 1.28 19.65
N ILE A 39 2.27 0.11 19.64
CA ILE A 39 0.99 -0.16 20.30
C ILE A 39 1.18 -1.35 21.24
N LEU A 40 0.99 -1.13 22.54
CA LEU A 40 1.42 -2.07 23.58
C LEU A 40 2.93 -2.39 23.44
N GLN A 41 3.29 -3.67 23.38
CA GLN A 41 4.65 -4.16 23.09
C GLN A 41 4.88 -4.46 21.60
N TYR A 42 3.95 -4.10 20.71
CA TYR A 42 4.05 -4.43 19.28
C TYR A 42 4.45 -3.21 18.46
N GLU A 43 5.25 -3.45 17.43
CA GLU A 43 5.71 -2.46 16.46
C GLU A 43 4.92 -2.65 15.16
N PHE A 44 4.03 -1.70 14.89
CA PHE A 44 3.23 -1.69 13.66
C PHE A 44 3.90 -0.81 12.62
N LEU A 45 3.86 -1.26 11.37
CA LEU A 45 4.27 -0.50 10.19
C LEU A 45 3.16 0.48 9.78
N GLY A 46 3.52 1.71 9.43
CA GLY A 46 2.59 2.77 9.03
C GLY A 46 2.57 3.97 9.99
N PRO A 47 1.56 4.84 9.91
CA PRO A 47 0.33 4.73 9.12
C PRO A 47 0.52 4.97 7.61
N VAL A 48 -0.07 4.12 6.77
CA VAL A 48 -0.13 4.25 5.30
C VAL A 48 -1.56 4.56 4.88
N LYS A 49 -1.82 5.39 3.86
CA LYS A 49 -3.21 5.61 3.42
C LYS A 49 -3.84 4.31 2.92
N LEU A 50 -5.13 4.12 3.21
CA LEU A 50 -5.87 2.96 2.74
C LEU A 50 -5.85 2.83 1.21
N SER A 51 -5.94 3.95 0.49
CA SER A 51 -5.88 4.00 -0.98
C SER A 51 -4.49 3.75 -1.57
N GLU A 52 -3.44 3.88 -0.75
CA GLU A 52 -2.05 3.58 -1.12
C GLU A 52 -1.66 2.16 -0.74
N TRP A 53 -2.58 1.41 -0.14
CA TRP A 53 -2.34 0.02 0.24
C TRP A 53 -2.12 -0.88 -0.98
N GLY A 54 -1.03 -1.64 -0.98
CA GLY A 54 -0.70 -2.61 -2.00
C GLY A 54 -0.86 -4.06 -1.51
N PRO A 55 -1.71 -4.89 -2.14
CA PRO A 55 -1.74 -6.34 -1.93
C PRO A 55 -0.62 -7.07 -2.71
N PRO A 56 -0.32 -8.35 -2.37
CA PRO A 56 -0.90 -9.16 -1.29
C PRO A 56 0.04 -9.31 -0.08
N MET A 57 -0.55 -9.36 1.12
CA MET A 57 0.11 -9.78 2.35
C MET A 57 -0.72 -10.81 3.11
N GLU A 58 -0.04 -11.63 3.91
CA GLU A 58 -0.63 -12.73 4.67
C GLU A 58 -0.31 -12.66 6.16
N LYS A 59 -1.20 -13.25 6.97
CA LYS A 59 -1.10 -13.47 8.41
C LYS A 59 -0.67 -12.21 9.15
N LEU A 60 -1.57 -11.24 9.24
CA LEU A 60 -1.29 -9.96 9.86
C LEU A 60 -2.42 -9.51 10.78
N VAL A 61 -2.07 -8.60 11.68
CA VAL A 61 -3.03 -7.77 12.42
C VAL A 61 -2.97 -6.38 11.81
N TYR A 62 -4.13 -5.77 11.55
CA TYR A 62 -4.22 -4.42 11.03
C TYR A 62 -5.06 -3.54 11.95
N MET A 63 -4.73 -2.25 11.95
CA MET A 63 -5.51 -1.21 12.60
C MET A 63 -5.93 -0.19 11.55
N VAL A 64 -7.19 0.21 11.60
CA VAL A 64 -7.70 1.32 10.80
C VAL A 64 -7.69 2.57 11.67
N MET A 65 -7.07 3.61 11.13
CA MET A 65 -6.96 4.92 11.76
C MET A 65 -7.77 5.95 10.94
N ALA A 66 -8.53 6.81 11.60
CA ALA A 66 -9.09 8.01 11.01
C ALA A 66 -8.18 9.19 11.30
N ARG A 67 -7.72 9.88 10.26
CA ARG A 67 -6.96 11.13 10.39
C ARG A 67 -7.92 12.32 10.49
N ASP A 68 -7.84 13.06 11.58
CA ASP A 68 -8.46 14.39 11.73
C ASP A 68 -7.37 15.43 11.93
N LYS A 69 -7.17 16.30 10.93
CA LYS A 69 -6.02 17.21 10.83
C LYS A 69 -4.70 16.45 10.96
N ASP A 70 -4.03 16.55 12.11
CA ASP A 70 -2.73 15.90 12.38
C ASP A 70 -2.83 14.83 13.46
N VAL A 71 -4.05 14.43 13.85
CA VAL A 71 -4.31 13.40 14.86
C VAL A 71 -4.83 12.14 14.17
N PHE A 72 -4.18 11.01 14.46
CA PHE A 72 -4.63 9.69 14.03
C PHE A 72 -5.39 9.01 15.17
N ASN A 73 -6.67 8.72 14.94
CA ASN A 73 -7.54 8.05 15.90
C ASN A 73 -7.73 6.59 15.50
N MET A 74 -7.42 5.66 16.41
CA MET A 74 -7.72 4.25 16.20
C MET A 74 -9.23 4.03 16.22
N ILE A 75 -9.77 3.54 15.10
CA ILE A 75 -11.21 3.31 14.97
C ILE A 75 -11.58 1.84 14.88
N TYR A 76 -10.66 0.99 14.42
CA TYR A 76 -10.87 -0.44 14.29
C TYR A 76 -9.56 -1.22 14.34
N VAL A 77 -9.64 -2.47 14.78
CA VAL A 77 -8.55 -3.44 14.81
C VAL A 77 -9.08 -4.78 14.32
N GLY A 78 -8.36 -5.44 13.43
CA GLY A 78 -8.73 -6.75 12.93
C GLY A 78 -7.51 -7.60 12.61
N GLU A 79 -7.75 -8.87 12.31
CA GLU A 79 -6.74 -9.76 11.75
C GLU A 79 -7.18 -10.25 10.36
N CYS A 80 -6.22 -10.72 9.58
CA CYS A 80 -6.51 -11.45 8.35
C CYS A 80 -5.48 -12.54 8.06
N GLU A 81 -5.95 -13.62 7.45
CA GLU A 81 -5.06 -14.67 6.95
C GLU A 81 -4.39 -14.24 5.64
N LYS A 82 -5.13 -13.62 4.70
CA LYS A 82 -4.61 -13.12 3.41
C LYS A 82 -5.39 -11.92 2.89
N THR A 83 -4.68 -11.02 2.21
CA THR A 83 -5.22 -9.84 1.50
C THR A 83 -5.03 -9.99 0.00
N ASP A 84 -5.62 -11.05 -0.58
CA ASP A 84 -5.43 -11.39 -1.99
C ASP A 84 -6.23 -10.51 -2.96
N LYS A 85 -7.18 -9.73 -2.43
CA LYS A 85 -8.06 -8.86 -3.22
C LYS A 85 -7.77 -7.39 -2.93
N GLY A 86 -7.78 -6.55 -3.97
CA GLY A 86 -7.59 -5.10 -3.82
C GLY A 86 -8.71 -4.41 -3.04
N ASP A 87 -9.91 -4.98 -3.03
CA ASP A 87 -11.09 -4.48 -2.30
C ASP A 87 -11.26 -5.13 -0.91
N TYR A 88 -10.24 -5.82 -0.39
CA TYR A 88 -10.34 -6.58 0.85
C TYR A 88 -10.85 -5.74 2.02
N PHE A 89 -10.30 -4.54 2.21
CA PHE A 89 -10.67 -3.66 3.32
C PHE A 89 -12.01 -2.95 3.10
N THR A 90 -12.31 -2.54 1.87
CA THR A 90 -13.56 -1.84 1.53
C THR A 90 -14.76 -2.77 1.56
N SER A 91 -14.54 -4.08 1.41
CA SER A 91 -15.56 -5.13 1.55
C SER A 91 -15.87 -5.52 3.00
N ASN A 92 -15.16 -4.95 3.99
CA ASN A 92 -15.37 -5.26 5.41
C ASN A 92 -16.73 -4.71 5.89
N GLU A 93 -17.46 -5.48 6.70
CA GLU A 93 -18.76 -5.05 7.25
C GLU A 93 -18.65 -3.76 8.09
N ALA A 94 -17.54 -3.59 8.81
CA ALA A 94 -17.24 -2.40 9.60
C ALA A 94 -16.85 -1.18 8.76
N PHE A 95 -16.62 -1.34 7.43
CA PHE A 95 -16.24 -0.23 6.54
C PHE A 95 -17.25 0.93 6.59
N LYS A 96 -18.54 0.61 6.72
CA LYS A 96 -19.60 1.63 6.92
C LYS A 96 -19.39 2.46 8.19
N CYS A 97 -18.91 1.85 9.27
CA CYS A 97 -18.56 2.58 10.50
C CYS A 97 -17.31 3.42 10.28
N TRP A 98 -16.30 2.88 9.60
CA TRP A 98 -15.05 3.60 9.33
C TRP A 98 -15.29 4.88 8.56
N MET A 99 -16.11 4.81 7.50
CA MET A 99 -16.49 5.99 6.70
C MET A 99 -17.23 7.05 7.52
N LYS A 100 -18.09 6.65 8.47
CA LYS A 100 -18.74 7.61 9.38
C LYS A 100 -17.75 8.32 10.31
N LYS A 101 -16.68 7.64 10.74
CA LYS A 101 -15.67 8.22 11.64
C LYS A 101 -14.64 9.06 10.89
N ALA A 102 -14.17 8.59 9.73
CA ALA A 102 -13.16 9.29 8.92
C ALA A 102 -13.75 10.40 8.03
N ARG A 103 -15.06 10.39 7.78
CA ARG A 103 -15.82 11.27 6.86
C ARG A 103 -15.49 11.10 5.38
N THR A 104 -14.24 10.81 5.03
CA THR A 104 -13.78 10.51 3.67
C THR A 104 -12.86 9.29 3.68
N GLU A 105 -12.73 8.64 2.53
CA GLU A 105 -11.83 7.49 2.38
C GLU A 105 -10.36 7.90 2.43
N ASP A 106 -10.02 9.09 1.91
CA ASP A 106 -8.66 9.66 1.97
C ASP A 106 -8.17 9.96 3.39
N ALA A 107 -9.09 9.98 4.37
CA ALA A 107 -8.79 10.12 5.78
C ALA A 107 -8.59 8.76 6.49
N LEU A 108 -8.72 7.64 5.79
CA LEU A 108 -8.45 6.29 6.32
C LEU A 108 -7.00 5.88 6.10
N TYR A 109 -6.39 5.38 7.16
CA TYR A 109 -5.02 4.90 7.17
C TYR A 109 -4.95 3.52 7.82
N LEU A 110 -3.96 2.74 7.42
CA LEU A 110 -3.67 1.42 7.94
C LEU A 110 -2.36 1.42 8.70
N CYS A 111 -2.35 0.71 9.82
CA CYS A 111 -1.14 0.28 10.49
C CYS A 111 -1.14 -1.25 10.52
N ILE A 112 -0.02 -1.89 10.19
CA ILE A 112 0.05 -3.34 9.99
C ILE A 112 1.14 -3.95 10.85
N LEU A 113 0.80 -5.03 11.52
CA LEU A 113 1.71 -5.92 12.23
C LEU A 113 1.75 -7.25 11.48
N PRO A 114 2.80 -7.49 10.68
CA PRO A 114 3.01 -8.79 10.07
C PRO A 114 3.25 -9.86 11.15
N MET A 115 2.60 -11.01 11.01
CA MET A 115 2.67 -12.14 11.94
C MET A 115 2.78 -13.46 11.16
N PHE A 116 3.66 -13.51 10.16
CA PHE A 116 3.80 -14.61 9.19
C PHE A 116 3.96 -16.02 9.80
N ASP A 117 4.68 -16.10 10.91
CA ASP A 117 4.99 -17.37 11.60
C ASP A 117 3.98 -17.71 12.71
N ARG A 118 2.88 -16.98 12.81
CA ARG A 118 1.90 -17.11 13.90
C ARG A 118 0.58 -17.68 13.41
N GLU A 119 -0.03 -18.49 14.26
CA GLU A 119 -1.36 -19.04 14.04
C GLU A 119 -2.46 -17.98 14.27
N ALA A 120 -3.65 -18.25 13.75
CA ALA A 120 -4.81 -17.36 13.91
C ALA A 120 -5.11 -17.03 15.37
N GLN A 121 -4.95 -17.98 16.29
CA GLN A 121 -5.20 -17.74 17.70
C GLN A 121 -4.26 -16.69 18.31
N ASP A 122 -2.99 -16.64 17.88
CA ASP A 122 -2.03 -15.65 18.36
C ASP A 122 -2.40 -14.25 17.88
N ARG A 123 -2.78 -14.10 16.60
CA ARG A 123 -3.25 -12.83 16.05
C ARG A 123 -4.53 -12.36 16.73
N LYS A 124 -5.49 -13.26 16.95
CA LYS A 124 -6.71 -12.97 17.71
C LYS A 124 -6.39 -12.45 19.12
N ARG A 125 -5.44 -13.07 19.84
CA ARG A 125 -5.00 -12.59 21.17
C ARG A 125 -4.43 -11.17 21.11
N VAL A 126 -3.75 -10.80 20.03
CA VAL A 126 -3.26 -9.42 19.84
C VAL A 126 -4.45 -8.47 19.65
N VAL A 127 -5.38 -8.82 18.75
CA VAL A 127 -6.60 -8.02 18.52
C VAL A 127 -7.37 -7.82 19.82
N ASP A 128 -7.66 -8.90 20.55
CA ASP A 128 -8.41 -8.87 21.81
C ASP A 128 -7.75 -7.95 22.85
N LYS A 129 -6.42 -7.97 22.97
CA LYS A 129 -5.67 -7.07 23.88
C LYS A 129 -5.78 -5.61 23.48
N ILE A 130 -5.69 -5.30 22.19
CA ILE A 130 -5.79 -3.92 21.70
C ILE A 130 -7.23 -3.43 21.87
N VAL A 131 -8.23 -4.23 21.50
CA VAL A 131 -9.65 -3.90 21.69
C VAL A 131 -9.96 -3.66 23.17
N TYR A 132 -9.52 -4.55 24.06
CA TYR A 132 -9.73 -4.38 25.50
C TYR A 132 -9.13 -3.08 26.05
N LYS A 133 -7.92 -2.70 25.62
CA LYS A 133 -7.23 -1.51 26.15
C LYS A 133 -7.74 -0.20 25.55
N TYR A 134 -7.99 -0.17 24.24
CA TYR A 134 -8.26 1.07 23.50
C TYR A 134 -9.74 1.27 23.15
N ASN A 135 -10.55 0.20 23.22
CA ASN A 135 -11.97 0.18 22.91
C ASN A 135 -12.34 0.95 21.62
N PRO A 136 -11.82 0.53 20.45
CA PRO A 136 -12.01 1.26 19.21
C PRO A 136 -13.50 1.31 18.83
N PRO A 137 -14.03 2.47 18.42
CA PRO A 137 -15.46 2.69 18.26
C PRO A 137 -16.15 1.92 17.13
N CYS A 138 -15.41 1.22 16.26
CA CYS A 138 -15.97 0.40 15.19
C CYS A 138 -15.67 -1.10 15.35
N ASN A 139 -15.03 -1.52 16.46
CA ASN A 139 -14.91 -2.93 16.86
C ASN A 139 -16.18 -3.40 17.58
#